data_AF-A0A1Q7RJP2-F1
#
_entry.id   AF-A0A1Q7RJP2-F1
#
_cell.length_a   1.000
_cell.length_b   1.000
_cell.length_c   1.000
_cell.angle_alpha   90.00
_cell.angle_beta   90.00
_cell.angle_gamma   90.00
#
_symmetry.space_group_name_H-M   'P 1'
#
loop_
_entity.id
_entity.type
_entity.pdbx_description
1 polymer ?
#
loop_
_entity_poly.entity_id
_entity_poly.type
_entity_poly.pdbx_seq_one_letter_code
_entity_poly.pdbx_strand_id
1 'polypeptide(L)'
;RPEEGGGEPPAQFGFEREGDEWNPNGNHSASAVTSQAAHSGKRSLKIVASGSGSSLGNSVSTDIAGIRPGTIYALECWVLISTPGVPLELRFSRGRSAGALPGGTALPRTGGPGDAAGGAAQALSFRVSSGAGSTPGRRNSIYATTLPPFIHPVSHGPSKPGPGDAVVVRAQVAHAAEIVEALLHYDDGSGERTVPLVEAGQDARGESPSGSSVYTAKLGAFKKNTLVVYHLTARDKAGGQASYPFEGDSTDMLGLYVEDPAIRSKVPIYHLFLPPQALSDLESNPHSDAYRKGTFVHDGVVYSGVGIRYRGQTSRFIPKKHWKVKFGKDHRFTTPGGRRARSINLNSFYGDRSYLRETLSYGLWRDLGEPYLETSHVRMYVNGAYQGLYLELEPPNEDFMARNHLEGGFLWKSYSDGRGGGQRSGGFELEAGEREAGEPALAEFLEKMGSLSGKSLESYIREHMNVDGFVNFLAASQLIHSADHVQKNYLVFADKGLKFTFLPWDMDLTHG
;
A
#
# COMPACT_ATOMS: atom_id res chain seq x y z
N ARG A 1 8.80 16.51 -23.99
CA ARG A 1 9.27 17.74 -24.68
C ARG A 1 8.73 18.95 -23.91
N PRO A 2 9.47 20.06 -23.76
CA PRO A 2 8.90 21.30 -23.21
C PRO A 2 7.89 21.91 -24.20
N GLU A 3 6.78 22.45 -23.71
CA GLU A 3 5.71 23.01 -24.57
C GLU A 3 6.02 24.43 -25.06
N GLU A 4 6.83 25.23 -24.35
CA GLU A 4 7.23 26.57 -24.79
C GLU A 4 8.70 26.88 -24.48
N GLY A 5 9.44 27.36 -25.49
CA GLY A 5 10.82 27.87 -25.36
C GLY A 5 11.90 26.95 -25.93
N GLY A 6 12.69 27.47 -26.87
CA GLY A 6 13.79 26.80 -27.59
C GLY A 6 15.02 26.44 -26.75
N GLY A 7 14.84 25.87 -25.57
CA GLY A 7 15.90 25.15 -24.87
C GLY A 7 16.08 23.75 -25.46
N GLU A 8 17.31 23.22 -25.40
CA GLU A 8 17.53 21.81 -25.74
C GLU A 8 16.54 20.93 -24.97
N PRO A 9 15.81 20.02 -25.65
CA PRO A 9 14.93 19.10 -24.95
C PRO A 9 15.78 18.29 -23.96
N PRO A 10 15.27 17.96 -22.76
CA PRO A 10 15.90 16.89 -21.98
C PRO A 10 16.06 15.68 -22.92
N ALA A 11 17.22 15.02 -22.84
CA ALA A 11 17.65 14.00 -23.80
C ALA A 11 16.47 13.13 -24.25
N GLN A 12 16.31 12.89 -25.56
CA GLN A 12 15.28 11.98 -26.06
C GLN A 12 15.50 10.60 -25.41
N PHE A 13 14.68 10.25 -24.42
CA PHE A 13 14.64 8.93 -23.83
C PHE A 13 13.92 8.00 -24.80
N GLY A 14 14.64 7.03 -25.35
CA GLY A 14 14.11 6.08 -26.31
C GLY A 14 14.61 4.67 -26.07
N PHE A 15 14.36 3.83 -27.05
CA PHE A 15 14.97 2.51 -27.21
C PHE A 15 15.77 2.43 -28.52
N GLU A 16 15.90 3.58 -29.20
CA GLU A 16 16.41 3.70 -30.57
C GLU A 16 17.92 3.98 -30.63
N ARG A 17 18.53 4.43 -29.52
CA ARG A 17 19.96 4.74 -29.45
C ARG A 17 20.71 3.64 -28.70
N GLU A 18 21.95 3.41 -29.12
CA GLU A 18 22.89 2.55 -28.41
C GLU A 18 23.36 3.31 -27.15
N GLY A 19 22.99 2.84 -25.95
CA GLY A 19 23.29 3.50 -24.67
C GLY A 19 22.07 3.99 -23.87
N ASP A 20 20.84 3.90 -24.39
CA ASP A 20 19.63 4.15 -23.60
C ASP A 20 19.43 2.99 -22.59
N GLU A 21 19.84 3.19 -21.33
CA GLU A 21 19.77 2.15 -20.29
C GLU A 21 18.39 2.08 -19.63
N TRP A 22 17.67 1.00 -19.92
CA TRP A 22 16.49 0.56 -19.19
C TRP A 22 16.88 -0.63 -18.32
N ASN A 23 16.61 -0.54 -17.03
CA ASN A 23 17.03 -1.50 -16.02
C ASN A 23 15.86 -2.40 -15.62
N PRO A 24 15.77 -3.64 -16.13
CA PRO A 24 14.78 -4.62 -15.70
C PRO A 24 15.21 -5.24 -14.36
N ASN A 25 14.31 -5.24 -13.37
CA ASN A 25 14.59 -5.73 -12.03
C ASN A 25 13.52 -6.72 -11.56
N GLY A 26 13.98 -7.70 -10.75
CA GLY A 26 13.12 -8.67 -10.06
C GLY A 26 12.19 -9.41 -11.00
N ASN A 27 10.89 -9.32 -10.76
CA ASN A 27 9.86 -9.97 -11.58
C ASN A 27 9.70 -9.39 -13.00
N HIS A 28 10.51 -8.39 -13.39
CA HIS A 28 10.59 -7.85 -14.75
C HIS A 28 11.90 -8.21 -15.47
N SER A 29 12.76 -9.06 -14.89
CA SER A 29 14.12 -9.38 -15.38
C SER A 29 14.19 -9.93 -16.81
N ALA A 30 13.11 -10.52 -17.32
CA ALA A 30 13.02 -11.02 -18.69
C ALA A 30 12.71 -9.92 -19.73
N SER A 31 12.55 -8.67 -19.31
CA SER A 31 12.33 -7.53 -20.22
C SER A 31 13.62 -7.14 -20.93
N ALA A 32 13.54 -6.79 -22.21
CA ALA A 32 14.71 -6.43 -23.01
C ALA A 32 14.34 -5.55 -24.21
N VAL A 33 15.32 -4.79 -24.71
CA VAL A 33 15.18 -4.06 -25.97
C VAL A 33 15.25 -5.04 -27.15
N THR A 34 14.27 -4.99 -28.04
CA THR A 34 14.12 -5.89 -29.20
C THR A 34 13.82 -5.11 -30.48
N SER A 35 14.12 -5.70 -31.64
CA SER A 35 13.76 -5.18 -32.97
C SER A 35 12.46 -5.78 -33.54
N GLN A 36 11.82 -6.72 -32.84
CA GLN A 36 10.71 -7.50 -33.38
C GLN A 36 9.39 -6.71 -33.60
N ALA A 37 9.14 -5.66 -32.82
CA ALA A 37 7.86 -4.94 -32.81
C ALA A 37 8.05 -3.41 -32.69
N ALA A 38 9.06 -2.87 -33.37
CA ALA A 38 9.32 -1.43 -33.41
C ALA A 38 8.12 -0.66 -33.98
N HIS A 39 7.62 0.35 -33.26
CA HIS A 39 6.54 1.22 -33.75
C HIS A 39 7.06 2.25 -34.76
N SER A 40 8.16 2.92 -34.40
CA SER A 40 8.90 3.85 -35.25
C SER A 40 10.39 3.65 -34.97
N GLY A 41 11.23 3.56 -36.00
CA GLY A 41 12.66 3.28 -35.84
C GLY A 41 13.01 1.80 -35.99
N LYS A 42 14.06 1.33 -35.30
CA LYS A 42 14.62 -0.03 -35.41
C LYS A 42 14.37 -0.90 -34.19
N ARG A 43 13.93 -0.35 -33.05
CA ARG A 43 13.86 -1.07 -31.77
C ARG A 43 12.56 -0.77 -31.02
N SER A 44 12.35 -1.47 -29.91
CA SER A 44 11.24 -1.34 -28.97
C SER A 44 11.64 -1.98 -27.65
N LEU A 45 11.08 -1.54 -26.53
CA LEU A 45 11.27 -2.21 -25.24
C LEU A 45 10.19 -3.28 -25.05
N LYS A 46 10.57 -4.57 -25.05
CA LYS A 46 9.67 -5.67 -24.70
C LYS A 46 9.64 -5.81 -23.19
N ILE A 47 8.50 -5.50 -22.58
CA ILE A 47 8.27 -5.67 -21.15
C ILE A 47 7.70 -7.07 -20.91
N VAL A 48 8.37 -7.84 -20.05
CA VAL A 48 7.96 -9.17 -19.61
C VAL A 48 7.92 -9.15 -18.09
N ALA A 49 6.75 -9.44 -17.54
CA ALA A 49 6.52 -9.46 -16.09
C ALA A 49 5.97 -10.82 -15.65
N SER A 50 6.58 -11.44 -14.65
CA SER A 50 6.04 -12.63 -13.98
C SER A 50 5.13 -12.29 -12.79
N GLY A 51 5.05 -11.01 -12.39
CA GLY A 51 4.22 -10.52 -11.30
C GLY A 51 3.98 -9.01 -11.38
N SER A 52 3.27 -8.46 -10.39
CA SER A 52 2.95 -7.02 -10.35
C SER A 52 4.18 -6.14 -10.16
N GLY A 53 4.24 -5.01 -10.87
CA GLY A 53 5.24 -3.97 -10.61
C GLY A 53 4.92 -3.19 -9.34
N SER A 54 5.67 -3.42 -8.26
CA SER A 54 5.35 -2.89 -6.92
C SER A 54 6.42 -1.96 -6.34
N SER A 55 7.65 -1.99 -6.88
CA SER A 55 8.80 -1.20 -6.42
C SER A 55 9.87 -1.11 -7.51
N LEU A 56 10.92 -0.31 -7.31
CA LEU A 56 12.07 -0.23 -8.23
C LEU A 56 12.68 -1.63 -8.48
N GLY A 57 12.75 -2.45 -7.43
CA GLY A 57 13.28 -3.82 -7.48
C GLY A 57 12.39 -4.80 -8.25
N ASN A 58 11.17 -4.41 -8.61
CA ASN A 58 10.20 -5.18 -9.38
C ASN A 58 9.61 -4.26 -10.48
N SER A 59 10.45 -3.76 -11.38
CA SER A 59 10.05 -2.84 -12.45
C SER A 59 11.09 -2.81 -13.58
N VAL A 60 10.73 -2.18 -14.71
CA VAL A 60 11.72 -1.71 -15.70
C VAL A 60 11.82 -0.19 -15.53
N SER A 61 13.03 0.33 -15.29
CA SER A 61 13.22 1.74 -14.90
C SER A 61 14.37 2.41 -15.66
N THR A 62 14.29 3.72 -15.80
CA THR A 62 15.37 4.57 -16.36
C THR A 62 15.35 5.93 -15.65
N ASP A 63 16.53 6.55 -15.49
CA ASP A 63 16.66 7.86 -14.84
C ASP A 63 16.53 8.97 -15.89
N ILE A 64 15.63 9.92 -15.63
CA ILE A 64 15.37 11.05 -16.53
C ILE A 64 16.14 12.29 -16.04
N ALA A 65 17.24 12.62 -16.71
CA ALA A 65 18.03 13.82 -16.43
C ALA A 65 17.41 15.10 -17.00
N GLY A 66 17.74 16.25 -16.40
CA GLY A 66 17.38 17.58 -16.93
C GLY A 66 15.94 18.04 -16.72
N ILE A 67 15.16 17.31 -15.90
CA ILE A 67 13.81 17.73 -15.50
C ILE A 67 13.90 18.87 -14.48
N ARG A 68 13.19 19.96 -14.75
CA ARG A 68 13.14 21.17 -13.92
C ARG A 68 11.82 21.22 -13.14
N PRO A 69 11.85 21.51 -11.82
CA PRO A 69 10.64 21.78 -11.05
C PRO A 69 9.79 22.88 -11.69
N GLY A 70 8.46 22.72 -11.64
CA GLY A 70 7.51 23.71 -12.17
C GLY A 70 7.41 23.78 -13.69
N THR A 71 8.14 22.96 -14.44
CA THR A 71 8.03 22.90 -15.92
C THR A 71 7.08 21.78 -16.34
N ILE A 72 6.19 22.06 -17.29
CA ILE A 72 5.30 21.06 -17.91
C ILE A 72 6.08 20.31 -18.98
N TYR A 73 6.01 18.97 -18.95
CA TYR A 73 6.63 18.10 -19.94
C TYR A 73 5.57 17.20 -20.56
N ALA A 74 5.55 17.12 -21.89
CA ALA A 74 4.78 16.10 -22.60
C ALA A 74 5.56 14.78 -22.65
N LEU A 75 4.96 13.69 -22.16
CA LEU A 75 5.37 12.31 -22.41
C LEU A 75 4.58 11.77 -23.60
N GLU A 76 5.28 11.25 -24.59
CA GLU A 76 4.69 10.57 -25.74
C GLU A 76 5.27 9.15 -25.81
N CYS A 77 4.39 8.13 -25.84
CA CYS A 77 4.82 6.74 -25.99
C CYS A 77 3.82 5.94 -26.81
N TRP A 78 4.33 4.96 -27.56
CA TRP A 78 3.54 3.97 -28.28
C TRP A 78 3.71 2.61 -27.62
N VAL A 79 2.60 1.95 -27.31
CA VAL A 79 2.61 0.67 -26.59
C VAL A 79 1.74 -0.33 -27.35
N LEU A 80 2.30 -1.52 -27.57
CA LEU A 80 1.56 -2.68 -28.07
C LEU A 80 1.32 -3.64 -26.90
N ILE A 81 0.06 -3.81 -26.48
CA ILE A 81 -0.31 -4.74 -25.40
C ILE A 81 -0.91 -6.00 -26.04
N SER A 82 -0.13 -7.08 -26.07
CA SER A 82 -0.48 -8.34 -26.76
C SER A 82 -1.46 -9.24 -26.02
N THR A 83 -1.74 -8.98 -24.73
CA THR A 83 -2.60 -9.84 -23.90
C THR A 83 -3.55 -8.97 -23.05
N PRO A 84 -4.88 -9.17 -23.15
CA PRO A 84 -5.82 -8.45 -22.31
C PRO A 84 -5.77 -9.02 -20.88
N GLY A 85 -5.42 -8.19 -19.89
CA GLY A 85 -5.54 -8.61 -18.49
C GLY A 85 -4.81 -7.75 -17.46
N VAL A 86 -3.72 -7.08 -17.82
CA VAL A 86 -2.93 -6.29 -16.86
C VAL A 86 -2.62 -4.91 -17.45
N PRO A 87 -2.95 -3.80 -16.75
CA PRO A 87 -2.56 -2.47 -17.19
C PRO A 87 -1.03 -2.32 -17.21
N LEU A 88 -0.51 -1.60 -18.21
CA LEU A 88 0.85 -1.07 -18.12
C LEU A 88 0.80 0.22 -17.29
N GLU A 89 1.52 0.28 -16.17
CA GLU A 89 1.65 1.49 -15.37
C GLU A 89 3.04 2.10 -15.56
N LEU A 90 3.11 3.34 -16.05
CA LEU A 90 4.34 4.14 -16.07
C LEU A 90 4.37 5.01 -14.83
N ARG A 91 5.37 4.84 -13.95
CA ARG A 91 5.48 5.63 -12.73
C ARG A 91 6.64 6.61 -12.77
N PHE A 92 6.39 7.83 -12.32
CA PHE A 92 7.43 8.85 -12.16
C PHE A 92 7.82 8.95 -10.69
N SER A 93 9.12 9.06 -10.45
CA SER A 93 9.69 9.16 -9.11
C SER A 93 10.78 10.22 -9.12
N ARG A 94 10.94 10.97 -8.02
CA ARG A 94 12.12 11.85 -7.85
C ARG A 94 13.36 10.96 -7.78
N GLY A 95 14.25 11.11 -8.76
CA GLY A 95 15.51 10.35 -8.86
C GLY A 95 16.45 10.56 -7.66
N ARG A 96 17.46 9.69 -7.58
CA ARG A 96 18.52 9.74 -6.55
C ARG A 96 19.25 11.08 -6.57
N SER A 97 19.44 11.68 -5.40
CA SER A 97 20.47 12.73 -5.25
C SER A 97 21.84 12.12 -5.49
N ALA A 98 22.71 12.80 -6.25
CA ALA A 98 24.10 12.37 -6.43
C ALA A 98 24.79 12.28 -5.04
N GLY A 99 25.13 11.05 -4.62
CA GLY A 99 25.76 10.77 -3.32
C GLY A 99 25.14 9.62 -2.50
N ALA A 100 24.01 9.04 -2.90
CA ALA A 100 23.46 7.87 -2.22
C ALA A 100 24.22 6.58 -2.58
N LEU A 101 24.73 5.88 -1.56
CA LEU A 101 25.47 4.61 -1.67
C LEU A 101 24.71 3.53 -2.49
N PRO A 102 25.44 2.61 -3.17
CA PRO A 102 24.82 1.51 -3.90
C PRO A 102 24.21 0.52 -2.89
N GLY A 103 22.89 0.59 -2.74
CA GLY A 103 22.13 -0.22 -1.76
C GLY A 103 20.87 0.48 -1.22
N GLY A 104 20.68 1.78 -1.48
CA GLY A 104 19.50 2.52 -1.04
C GLY A 104 18.23 2.16 -1.81
N THR A 105 17.33 1.44 -1.14
CA THR A 105 15.91 1.23 -1.46
C THR A 105 15.12 2.53 -1.27
N ALA A 106 15.09 3.41 -2.28
CA ALA A 106 14.19 4.54 -2.24
C ALA A 106 13.76 4.98 -3.64
N LEU A 107 12.59 4.49 -4.07
CA LEU A 107 11.64 5.40 -4.72
C LEU A 107 11.14 6.36 -3.64
N PRO A 108 10.89 7.64 -3.93
CA PRO A 108 10.03 8.47 -3.10
C PRO A 108 8.70 7.76 -2.88
N ARG A 109 8.56 7.29 -1.64
CA ARG A 109 7.36 7.24 -0.79
C ARG A 109 6.14 7.79 -1.52
N THR A 110 5.15 6.93 -1.78
CA THR A 110 3.80 7.39 -2.13
C THR A 110 3.32 8.26 -0.96
N GLY A 111 3.44 9.58 -1.10
CA GLY A 111 2.69 10.50 -0.27
C GLY A 111 1.24 10.20 -0.57
N GLY A 112 0.50 9.74 0.45
CA GLY A 112 -0.93 9.60 0.30
C GLY A 112 -1.57 10.96 0.04
N PRO A 113 -2.79 11.01 -0.49
CA PRO A 113 -3.56 12.23 -0.51
C PRO A 113 -3.70 12.78 0.93
N GLY A 114 -2.90 13.80 1.28
CA GLY A 114 -2.82 14.36 2.64
C GLY A 114 -1.41 14.48 3.23
N ASP A 115 -0.40 13.79 2.68
CA ASP A 115 1.00 13.96 3.12
C ASP A 115 1.58 15.26 2.54
N ALA A 116 1.55 16.35 3.30
CA ALA A 116 2.16 17.63 2.90
C ALA A 116 3.68 17.53 2.58
N ALA A 117 4.34 16.43 2.98
CA ALA A 117 5.77 16.19 2.79
C ALA A 117 6.11 15.04 1.83
N GLY A 118 5.12 14.26 1.37
CA GLY A 118 5.33 13.10 0.50
C GLY A 118 5.05 13.46 -0.96
N GLY A 119 6.07 13.48 -1.81
CA GLY A 119 5.85 13.62 -3.25
C GLY A 119 5.09 12.39 -3.76
N ALA A 120 3.83 12.55 -4.15
CA ALA A 120 3.08 11.49 -4.82
C ALA A 120 3.86 11.05 -6.07
N ALA A 121 4.19 9.77 -6.16
CA ALA A 121 4.72 9.17 -7.38
C ALA A 121 3.54 9.00 -8.36
N GLN A 122 3.57 9.76 -9.46
CA GLN A 122 2.53 9.70 -10.50
C GLN A 122 2.57 8.34 -11.19
N ALA A 123 1.41 7.78 -11.56
CA ALA A 123 1.30 6.59 -12.40
C ALA A 123 0.40 6.89 -13.60
N LEU A 124 0.90 6.74 -14.83
CA LEU A 124 0.09 6.72 -16.05
C LEU A 124 -0.27 5.27 -16.37
N SER A 125 -1.54 4.91 -16.22
CA SER A 125 -2.03 3.56 -16.49
C SER A 125 -2.58 3.45 -17.91
N PHE A 126 -2.00 2.58 -18.73
CA PHE A 126 -2.54 2.17 -20.02
C PHE A 126 -3.35 0.89 -19.85
N ARG A 127 -4.65 0.96 -20.16
CA ARG A 127 -5.57 -0.17 -20.13
C ARG A 127 -6.05 -0.47 -21.53
N VAL A 128 -6.07 -1.75 -21.90
CA VAL A 128 -6.75 -2.20 -23.12
C VAL A 128 -8.23 -2.31 -22.81
N SER A 129 -9.06 -1.53 -23.50
CA SER A 129 -10.50 -1.76 -23.47
C SER A 129 -10.82 -3.05 -24.22
N SER A 130 -11.37 -4.06 -23.55
CA SER A 130 -11.91 -5.26 -24.22
C SER A 130 -13.36 -4.99 -24.65
N GLY A 131 -13.60 -4.83 -25.96
CA GLY A 131 -14.95 -4.70 -26.52
C GLY A 131 -15.15 -3.55 -27.50
N ALA A 132 -16.41 -3.09 -27.64
CA ALA A 132 -16.88 -2.12 -28.63
C ALA A 132 -16.26 -0.71 -28.52
N GLY A 133 -15.47 -0.43 -27.47
CA GLY A 133 -14.71 0.82 -27.27
C GLY A 133 -13.23 0.75 -27.65
N SER A 134 -12.74 -0.39 -28.16
CA SER A 134 -11.34 -0.55 -28.56
C SER A 134 -11.04 0.20 -29.86
N THR A 135 -9.87 0.86 -29.92
CA THR A 135 -9.42 1.66 -31.08
C THR A 135 -8.16 1.09 -31.75
N PRO A 136 -8.05 -0.22 -32.03
CA PRO A 136 -6.86 -0.77 -32.68
C PRO A 136 -6.67 -0.17 -34.08
N GLY A 137 -5.46 0.33 -34.37
CA GLY A 137 -5.14 0.98 -35.64
C GLY A 137 -5.85 2.33 -35.88
N ARG A 138 -6.56 2.86 -34.88
CA ARG A 138 -7.23 4.17 -34.89
C ARG A 138 -6.69 5.02 -33.73
N ARG A 139 -6.97 6.32 -33.78
CA ARG A 139 -6.63 7.24 -32.69
C ARG A 139 -7.31 6.80 -31.37
N ASN A 140 -6.57 6.87 -30.27
CA ASN A 140 -7.05 6.47 -28.94
C ASN A 140 -8.34 7.19 -28.57
N SER A 141 -9.26 6.48 -27.90
CA SER A 141 -10.54 7.02 -27.45
C SER A 141 -10.40 8.20 -26.47
N ILE A 142 -9.26 8.31 -25.79
CA ILE A 142 -8.92 9.40 -24.86
C ILE A 142 -7.94 10.43 -25.46
N TYR A 143 -7.71 10.41 -26.78
CA TYR A 143 -6.81 11.37 -27.42
C TYR A 143 -7.34 12.80 -27.29
N ALA A 144 -6.47 13.71 -26.86
CA ALA A 144 -6.73 15.14 -26.86
C ALA A 144 -5.53 15.89 -27.46
N THR A 145 -5.80 16.97 -28.20
CA THR A 145 -4.78 17.90 -28.71
C THR A 145 -4.34 18.93 -27.67
N THR A 146 -5.15 19.10 -26.63
CA THR A 146 -4.91 19.99 -25.50
C THR A 146 -4.91 19.13 -24.26
N LEU A 147 -3.91 19.30 -23.39
CA LEU A 147 -3.88 18.57 -22.13
C LEU A 147 -5.08 18.99 -21.27
N PRO A 148 -5.85 18.03 -20.74
CA PRO A 148 -6.91 18.36 -19.78
C PRO A 148 -6.31 18.96 -18.51
N PRO A 149 -7.14 19.56 -17.64
CA PRO A 149 -6.67 20.07 -16.36
C PRO A 149 -6.01 18.98 -15.52
N PHE A 150 -5.18 19.39 -14.56
CA PHE A 150 -4.52 18.50 -13.64
C PHE A 150 -4.59 19.07 -12.23
N ILE A 151 -5.35 18.40 -11.35
CA ILE A 151 -5.61 18.86 -9.98
C ILE A 151 -4.65 18.12 -9.04
N HIS A 152 -3.56 18.77 -8.63
CA HIS A 152 -2.63 18.29 -7.60
C HIS A 152 -1.53 19.34 -7.31
N PRO A 153 -1.04 19.49 -6.06
CA PRO A 153 -1.51 18.81 -4.85
C PRO A 153 -2.83 19.38 -4.33
N VAL A 154 -3.53 18.57 -3.54
CA VAL A 154 -4.71 18.97 -2.77
C VAL A 154 -4.41 18.82 -1.28
N SER A 155 -4.83 19.81 -0.50
CA SER A 155 -4.69 19.85 0.95
C SER A 155 -5.90 20.53 1.58
N HIS A 156 -6.09 20.34 2.87
CA HIS A 156 -7.04 21.14 3.64
C HIS A 156 -6.35 21.69 4.90
N GLY A 157 -6.83 22.83 5.38
CA GLY A 157 -6.39 23.46 6.61
C GLY A 157 -7.60 23.82 7.49
N PRO A 158 -7.54 23.61 8.81
CA PRO A 158 -6.48 22.90 9.55
C PRO A 158 -6.46 21.39 9.25
N SER A 159 -5.31 20.73 9.37
CA SER A 159 -5.16 19.28 9.14
C SER A 159 -5.89 18.41 10.18
N LYS A 160 -6.18 18.99 11.36
CA LYS A 160 -6.98 18.39 12.43
C LYS A 160 -8.05 19.41 12.85
N PRO A 161 -9.15 19.52 12.09
CA PRO A 161 -10.20 20.47 12.41
C PRO A 161 -10.89 20.11 13.73
N GLY A 162 -11.03 21.10 14.60
CA GLY A 162 -11.88 21.05 15.76
C GLY A 162 -13.34 21.40 15.43
N PRO A 163 -14.28 21.12 16.34
CA PRO A 163 -15.67 21.49 16.15
C PRO A 163 -15.81 23.02 16.10
N GLY A 164 -16.39 23.56 15.04
CA GLY A 164 -16.50 25.01 14.84
C GLY A 164 -15.41 25.61 13.95
N ASP A 165 -14.33 24.88 13.65
CA ASP A 165 -13.27 25.37 12.78
C ASP A 165 -13.76 25.47 11.33
N ALA A 166 -13.47 26.59 10.68
CA ALA A 166 -13.66 26.72 9.25
C ALA A 166 -12.54 25.97 8.52
N VAL A 167 -12.92 25.08 7.60
CA VAL A 167 -11.97 24.33 6.79
C VAL A 167 -11.78 25.00 5.45
N VAL A 168 -10.53 25.18 5.02
CA VAL A 168 -10.20 25.63 3.67
C VAL A 168 -9.52 24.49 2.93
N VAL A 169 -10.15 24.02 1.85
CA VAL A 169 -9.53 23.10 0.90
C VAL A 169 -8.79 23.92 -0.15
N ARG A 170 -7.55 23.54 -0.43
CA ARG A 170 -6.66 24.17 -1.41
C ARG A 170 -6.21 23.13 -2.41
N ALA A 171 -6.31 23.47 -3.69
CA ALA A 171 -5.85 22.64 -4.80
C ALA A 171 -5.03 23.46 -5.79
N GLN A 172 -3.92 22.91 -6.25
CA GLN A 172 -3.24 23.45 -7.42
C GLN A 172 -3.84 22.80 -8.67
N VAL A 173 -4.21 23.63 -9.64
CA VAL A 173 -4.75 23.16 -10.93
C VAL A 173 -3.80 23.63 -12.03
N ALA A 174 -3.11 22.70 -12.68
CA ALA A 174 -2.36 22.96 -13.90
C ALA A 174 -3.28 22.76 -15.11
N HIS A 175 -3.13 23.60 -16.14
CA HIS A 175 -4.05 23.64 -17.27
C HIS A 175 -3.38 24.24 -18.52
N ALA A 176 -3.67 23.65 -19.69
CA ALA A 176 -3.24 24.18 -20.99
C ALA A 176 -4.28 25.14 -21.61
N ALA A 177 -5.54 25.07 -21.16
CA ALA A 177 -6.61 25.99 -21.51
C ALA A 177 -7.22 26.59 -20.24
N GLU A 178 -7.86 27.76 -20.36
CA GLU A 178 -8.54 28.44 -19.24
C GLU A 178 -9.53 27.50 -18.52
N ILE A 179 -9.47 27.44 -17.19
CA ILE A 179 -10.42 26.68 -16.37
C ILE A 179 -11.76 27.43 -16.35
N VAL A 180 -12.83 26.74 -16.76
CA VAL A 180 -14.20 27.30 -16.76
C VAL A 180 -15.03 26.82 -15.57
N GLU A 181 -14.64 25.72 -14.94
CA GLU A 181 -15.29 25.18 -13.76
C GLU A 181 -14.28 24.43 -12.90
N ALA A 182 -14.30 24.68 -11.60
CA ALA A 182 -13.59 23.89 -10.60
C ALA A 182 -14.52 23.70 -9.40
N LEU A 183 -14.78 22.45 -9.02
CA LEU A 183 -15.76 22.09 -8.00
C LEU A 183 -15.13 21.20 -6.94
N LEU A 184 -15.60 21.38 -5.70
CA LEU A 184 -15.38 20.44 -4.62
C LEU A 184 -16.70 19.79 -4.27
N HIS A 185 -16.73 18.46 -4.33
CA HIS A 185 -17.85 17.62 -3.94
C HIS A 185 -17.53 16.98 -2.60
N TYR A 186 -18.39 17.13 -1.60
CA TYR A 186 -18.16 16.58 -0.26
C TYR A 186 -19.44 15.98 0.34
N ASP A 187 -19.25 14.98 1.21
CA ASP A 187 -20.30 14.38 2.02
C ASP A 187 -19.85 14.30 3.48
N ASP A 188 -20.66 14.86 4.38
CA ASP A 188 -20.46 14.87 5.83
C ASP A 188 -21.34 13.83 6.57
N GLY A 189 -21.93 12.90 5.81
CA GLY A 189 -22.90 11.90 6.26
C GLY A 189 -24.36 12.31 6.10
N SER A 190 -24.63 13.50 5.55
CA SER A 190 -25.99 14.00 5.27
C SER A 190 -26.34 14.07 3.77
N GLY A 191 -25.47 13.55 2.92
CA GLY A 191 -25.61 13.56 1.47
C GLY A 191 -24.63 14.52 0.80
N GLU A 192 -24.34 14.23 -0.47
CA GLU A 192 -23.35 14.97 -1.25
C GLU A 192 -23.78 16.43 -1.48
N ARG A 193 -22.82 17.33 -1.32
CA ARG A 193 -22.95 18.75 -1.60
C ARG A 193 -21.79 19.19 -2.47
N THR A 194 -22.04 20.20 -3.31
CA THR A 194 -21.04 20.74 -4.23
C THR A 194 -20.84 22.22 -3.95
N VAL A 195 -19.58 22.66 -3.89
CA VAL A 195 -19.21 24.07 -3.76
C VAL A 195 -18.17 24.44 -4.81
N PRO A 196 -18.20 25.69 -5.32
CA PRO A 196 -17.18 26.15 -6.26
C PRO A 196 -15.83 26.30 -5.55
N LEU A 197 -14.78 25.91 -6.25
CA LEU A 197 -13.42 26.30 -5.94
C LEU A 197 -13.16 27.67 -6.60
N VAL A 198 -12.74 28.65 -5.82
CA VAL A 198 -12.44 30.01 -6.29
C VAL A 198 -10.94 30.15 -6.48
N GLU A 199 -10.52 30.69 -7.62
CA GLU A 199 -9.12 31.01 -7.88
C GLU A 199 -8.61 32.03 -6.84
N ALA A 200 -7.54 31.65 -6.14
CA ALA A 200 -6.95 32.41 -5.04
C ALA A 200 -5.58 33.02 -5.42
N GLY A 201 -5.19 32.95 -6.69
CA GLY A 201 -3.92 33.47 -7.21
C GLY A 201 -2.74 32.51 -7.04
N GLN A 202 -1.55 33.06 -6.80
CA GLN A 202 -0.28 32.32 -6.72
C GLN A 202 -0.22 31.40 -5.48
N ASP A 203 0.67 30.40 -5.52
CA ASP A 203 0.93 29.51 -4.39
C ASP A 203 1.49 30.27 -3.16
N ALA A 204 1.66 29.58 -2.03
CA ALA A 204 2.21 30.18 -0.81
C ALA A 204 3.66 30.68 -0.94
N ARG A 205 4.33 30.41 -2.07
CA ARG A 205 5.69 30.86 -2.40
C ARG A 205 5.71 31.98 -3.46
N GLY A 206 4.55 32.40 -3.99
CA GLY A 206 4.46 33.39 -5.05
C GLY A 206 4.86 32.88 -6.44
N GLU A 207 4.97 31.56 -6.61
CA GLU A 207 5.38 30.93 -7.87
C GLU A 207 4.21 30.11 -8.45
N SER A 208 3.54 30.67 -9.44
CA SER A 208 2.69 29.92 -10.35
C SER A 208 3.41 29.82 -11.70
N PRO A 209 3.84 28.62 -12.13
CA PRO A 209 4.24 28.43 -13.52
C PRO A 209 3.14 28.89 -14.46
N SER A 210 3.49 29.38 -15.65
CA SER A 210 2.51 29.63 -16.72
C SER A 210 1.65 28.38 -16.92
N GLY A 211 0.32 28.53 -16.89
CA GLY A 211 -0.61 27.39 -16.97
C GLY A 211 -0.84 26.66 -15.64
N SER A 212 -0.67 27.30 -14.47
CA SER A 212 -1.12 26.75 -13.19
C SER A 212 -1.59 27.80 -12.19
N SER A 213 -2.77 27.58 -11.58
CA SER A 213 -3.37 28.46 -10.58
C SER A 213 -3.77 27.70 -9.32
N VAL A 214 -3.80 28.39 -8.18
CA VAL A 214 -4.31 27.83 -6.92
C VAL A 214 -5.79 28.16 -6.76
N TYR A 215 -6.55 27.14 -6.42
CA TYR A 215 -7.98 27.16 -6.21
C TYR A 215 -8.30 26.81 -4.75
N THR A 216 -9.27 27.51 -4.16
CA THR A 216 -9.66 27.29 -2.77
C THR A 216 -11.17 27.21 -2.59
N ALA A 217 -11.62 26.34 -1.68
CA ALA A 217 -13.00 26.24 -1.26
C ALA A 217 -13.06 26.33 0.27
N LYS A 218 -13.91 27.23 0.77
CA LYS A 218 -14.19 27.33 2.21
C LYS A 218 -15.37 26.43 2.53
N LEU A 219 -15.12 25.41 3.33
CA LEU A 219 -16.16 24.59 3.91
C LEU A 219 -16.61 25.20 5.25
N GLY A 220 -17.88 25.00 5.58
CA GLY A 220 -18.43 25.42 6.86
C GLY A 220 -17.85 24.63 8.03
N ALA A 221 -18.21 25.04 9.24
CA ALA A 221 -17.88 24.29 10.44
C ALA A 221 -18.67 22.97 10.49
N PHE A 222 -18.00 21.88 10.86
CA PHE A 222 -18.63 20.60 11.10
C PHE A 222 -18.72 20.31 12.60
N LYS A 223 -19.65 19.41 12.97
CA LYS A 223 -19.80 18.95 14.35
C LYS A 223 -18.65 18.02 14.70
N LYS A 224 -18.42 17.84 16.01
CA LYS A 224 -17.51 16.80 16.49
C LYS A 224 -17.95 15.41 16.03
N ASN A 225 -16.99 14.51 15.83
CA ASN A 225 -17.17 13.17 15.31
C ASN A 225 -17.75 13.10 13.88
N THR A 226 -17.55 14.14 13.07
CA THR A 226 -17.95 14.16 11.67
C THR A 226 -16.78 13.78 10.77
N LEU A 227 -16.95 12.69 10.02
CA LEU A 227 -16.10 12.36 8.87
C LEU A 227 -16.64 13.09 7.65
N VAL A 228 -15.79 13.87 6.99
CA VAL A 228 -16.12 14.51 5.72
C VAL A 228 -15.20 13.92 4.66
N VAL A 229 -15.80 13.26 3.66
CA VAL A 229 -15.08 12.78 2.48
C VAL A 229 -15.33 13.72 1.32
N TYR A 230 -14.33 13.94 0.47
CA TYR A 230 -14.46 14.87 -0.65
C TYR A 230 -13.57 14.51 -1.83
N HIS A 231 -13.98 14.92 -3.02
CA HIS A 231 -13.17 14.90 -4.24
C HIS A 231 -13.35 16.21 -5.01
N LEU A 232 -12.45 16.48 -5.94
CA LEU A 232 -12.44 17.69 -6.74
C LEU A 232 -12.62 17.34 -8.21
N THR A 233 -13.28 18.22 -8.95
CA THR A 233 -13.37 18.16 -10.40
C THR A 233 -13.00 19.50 -11.02
N ALA A 234 -12.47 19.49 -12.24
CA ALA A 234 -12.19 20.69 -13.01
C ALA A 234 -12.49 20.45 -14.49
N ARG A 235 -12.95 21.50 -15.17
CA ARG A 235 -13.17 21.53 -16.61
C ARG A 235 -12.54 22.77 -17.21
N ASP A 236 -11.86 22.61 -18.34
CA ASP A 236 -11.33 23.73 -19.13
C ASP A 236 -12.23 24.10 -20.31
N LYS A 237 -11.90 25.23 -20.94
CA LYS A 237 -12.60 25.79 -22.11
C LYS A 237 -12.44 24.96 -23.38
N ALA A 238 -11.44 24.09 -23.45
CA ALA A 238 -11.24 23.13 -24.54
C ALA A 238 -12.09 21.85 -24.35
N GLY A 239 -12.83 21.74 -23.24
CA GLY A 239 -13.66 20.59 -22.90
C GLY A 239 -12.91 19.48 -22.15
N GLY A 240 -11.63 19.69 -21.82
CA GLY A 240 -10.85 18.80 -20.98
C GLY A 240 -11.42 18.74 -19.56
N GLN A 241 -11.44 17.55 -18.96
CA GLN A 241 -11.96 17.30 -17.62
C GLN A 241 -10.95 16.55 -16.77
N ALA A 242 -10.98 16.79 -15.47
CA ALA A 242 -10.13 16.10 -14.51
C ALA A 242 -10.84 15.92 -13.17
N SER A 243 -10.45 14.86 -12.45
CA SER A 243 -10.85 14.63 -11.06
C SER A 243 -9.62 14.38 -10.19
N TYR A 244 -9.75 14.70 -8.90
CA TYR A 244 -8.81 14.28 -7.88
C TYR A 244 -9.54 13.77 -6.62
N PRO A 245 -9.24 12.57 -6.09
CA PRO A 245 -8.23 11.61 -6.57
C PRO A 245 -8.43 11.14 -8.02
N PHE A 246 -7.36 10.61 -8.63
CA PHE A 246 -7.40 10.25 -10.04
C PHE A 246 -8.28 9.02 -10.27
N GLU A 247 -8.91 8.95 -11.44
CA GLU A 247 -9.68 7.76 -11.81
C GLU A 247 -8.76 6.52 -11.78
N GLY A 248 -9.16 5.51 -11.02
CA GLY A 248 -8.42 4.26 -10.87
C GLY A 248 -7.44 4.21 -9.70
N ASP A 249 -7.26 5.32 -8.97
CA ASP A 249 -6.57 5.32 -7.67
C ASP A 249 -7.28 4.37 -6.69
N SER A 250 -6.51 3.75 -5.78
CA SER A 250 -7.11 2.91 -4.73
C SER A 250 -7.78 3.75 -3.64
N THR A 251 -7.33 4.99 -3.48
CA THR A 251 -7.98 6.02 -2.67
C THR A 251 -8.87 6.86 -3.59
N ASP A 252 -10.19 6.65 -3.53
CA ASP A 252 -11.14 7.33 -4.43
C ASP A 252 -11.68 8.65 -3.86
N MET A 253 -11.47 8.91 -2.57
CA MET A 253 -11.89 10.13 -1.90
C MET A 253 -10.78 10.66 -0.99
N LEU A 254 -10.68 11.98 -0.88
CA LEU A 254 -9.97 12.63 0.23
C LEU A 254 -10.87 12.65 1.47
N GLY A 255 -10.31 13.05 2.60
CA GLY A 255 -11.15 13.34 3.75
C GLY A 255 -10.47 14.13 4.84
N LEU A 256 -11.30 14.61 5.74
CA LEU A 256 -10.95 15.19 7.02
C LEU A 256 -11.86 14.60 8.09
N TYR A 257 -11.42 14.65 9.33
CA TYR A 257 -12.21 14.19 10.47
C TYR A 257 -12.19 15.25 11.56
N VAL A 258 -13.39 15.62 12.03
CA VAL A 258 -13.53 16.55 13.14
C VAL A 258 -13.49 15.77 14.45
N GLU A 259 -12.32 15.74 15.07
CA GLU A 259 -12.12 15.03 16.33
C GLU A 259 -12.91 15.67 17.48
N ASP A 260 -13.36 14.86 18.43
CA ASP A 260 -13.93 15.36 19.68
C ASP A 260 -12.80 15.81 20.62
N PRO A 261 -12.66 17.12 20.91
CA PRO A 261 -11.56 17.64 21.74
C PRO A 261 -11.63 17.14 23.19
N ALA A 262 -12.74 16.54 23.61
CA ALA A 262 -12.85 15.89 24.92
C ALA A 262 -12.10 14.55 24.99
N ILE A 263 -11.81 13.91 23.84
CA ILE A 263 -11.09 12.65 23.82
C ILE A 263 -9.60 12.91 24.05
N ARG A 264 -9.12 12.55 25.24
CA ARG A 264 -7.68 12.53 25.57
C ARG A 264 -7.20 11.09 25.67
N SER A 265 -6.04 10.82 25.09
CA SER A 265 -5.43 9.49 25.11
C SER A 265 -3.92 9.57 25.19
N LYS A 266 -3.31 8.66 25.95
CA LYS A 266 -1.85 8.45 25.98
C LYS A 266 -1.38 7.44 24.93
N VAL A 267 -2.32 6.70 24.35
CA VAL A 267 -2.10 5.78 23.24
C VAL A 267 -2.71 6.36 21.96
N PRO A 268 -2.17 6.02 20.78
CA PRO A 268 -2.75 6.39 19.49
C PRO A 268 -4.25 6.08 19.42
N ILE A 269 -5.01 6.95 18.78
CA ILE A 269 -6.46 6.79 18.57
C ILE A 269 -6.70 6.40 17.12
N TYR A 270 -7.43 5.31 16.91
CA TYR A 270 -7.88 4.85 15.61
C TYR A 270 -9.41 4.88 15.52
N HIS A 271 -9.91 5.41 14.41
CA HIS A 271 -11.33 5.36 14.09
C HIS A 271 -11.53 4.51 12.83
N LEU A 272 -12.48 3.58 12.90
CA LEU A 272 -13.02 2.86 11.75
C LEU A 272 -14.40 3.41 11.44
N PHE A 273 -14.64 3.76 10.18
CA PHE A 273 -15.95 4.11 9.68
C PHE A 273 -16.39 3.12 8.61
N LEU A 274 -17.54 2.49 8.82
CA LEU A 274 -18.15 1.54 7.90
C LEU A 274 -19.62 1.90 7.68
N PRO A 275 -20.13 1.79 6.44
CA PRO A 275 -21.56 1.85 6.19
C PRO A 275 -22.33 0.83 7.06
N PRO A 276 -23.55 1.17 7.55
CA PRO A 276 -24.35 0.23 8.35
C PRO A 276 -24.57 -1.12 7.66
N GLN A 277 -24.74 -1.13 6.33
CA GLN A 277 -24.90 -2.36 5.55
C GLN A 277 -23.62 -3.22 5.57
N ALA A 278 -22.43 -2.60 5.55
CA ALA A 278 -21.17 -3.31 5.64
C ALA A 278 -20.96 -3.95 7.02
N LEU A 279 -21.36 -3.26 8.09
CA LEU A 279 -21.35 -3.84 9.45
C LEU A 279 -22.36 -4.99 9.56
N SER A 280 -23.56 -4.83 9.03
CA SER A 280 -24.57 -5.89 9.03
C SER A 280 -24.09 -7.14 8.28
N ASP A 281 -23.44 -6.97 7.14
CA ASP A 281 -22.85 -8.08 6.37
C ASP A 281 -21.67 -8.73 7.11
N LEU A 282 -20.86 -7.96 7.83
CA LEU A 282 -19.80 -8.51 8.67
C LEU A 282 -20.34 -9.35 9.83
N GLU A 283 -21.43 -8.91 10.47
CA GLU A 283 -22.08 -9.66 11.55
C GLU A 283 -22.83 -10.90 11.06
N SER A 284 -23.46 -10.85 9.88
CA SER A 284 -24.15 -12.02 9.31
C SER A 284 -23.17 -13.05 8.73
N ASN A 285 -22.01 -12.60 8.22
CA ASN A 285 -20.99 -13.44 7.61
C ASN A 285 -19.63 -13.29 8.30
N PRO A 286 -19.51 -13.63 9.60
CA PRO A 286 -18.34 -13.31 10.41
C PRO A 286 -17.08 -14.03 9.93
N HIS A 287 -17.20 -15.21 9.31
CA HIS A 287 -16.09 -15.99 8.73
C HIS A 287 -15.56 -15.47 7.41
N SER A 288 -16.26 -14.55 6.75
CA SER A 288 -15.83 -14.06 5.44
C SER A 288 -14.50 -13.29 5.55
N ASP A 289 -13.57 -13.65 4.67
CA ASP A 289 -12.32 -12.91 4.44
C ASP A 289 -12.46 -11.81 3.38
N ALA A 290 -13.65 -11.61 2.83
CA ALA A 290 -13.93 -10.49 1.94
C ALA A 290 -13.79 -9.16 2.70
N TYR A 291 -13.06 -8.22 2.12
CA TYR A 291 -12.95 -6.87 2.67
C TYR A 291 -14.19 -6.05 2.31
N ARG A 292 -14.67 -5.27 3.28
CA ARG A 292 -15.74 -4.29 3.09
C ARG A 292 -15.09 -2.91 3.03
N LYS A 293 -15.54 -2.09 2.09
CA LYS A 293 -14.99 -0.74 1.95
C LYS A 293 -15.38 0.11 3.16
N GLY A 294 -14.42 0.85 3.69
CA GLY A 294 -14.62 1.78 4.79
C GLY A 294 -13.56 2.86 4.81
N THR A 295 -13.48 3.57 5.93
CA THR A 295 -12.49 4.63 6.16
C THR A 295 -11.77 4.38 7.48
N PHE A 296 -10.46 4.54 7.49
CA PHE A 296 -9.63 4.53 8.68
C PHE A 296 -9.12 5.94 8.95
N VAL A 297 -9.16 6.40 10.20
CA VAL A 297 -8.64 7.72 10.58
C VAL A 297 -7.66 7.57 11.73
N HIS A 298 -6.51 8.22 11.59
CA HIS A 298 -5.51 8.36 12.63
C HIS A 298 -4.83 9.71 12.52
N ASP A 299 -4.75 10.42 13.66
CA ASP A 299 -3.96 11.64 13.79
C ASP A 299 -4.27 12.69 12.70
N GLY A 300 -5.57 12.95 12.47
CA GLY A 300 -6.04 13.87 11.42
C GLY A 300 -5.95 13.35 9.99
N VAL A 301 -5.26 12.24 9.74
CA VAL A 301 -5.13 11.64 8.41
C VAL A 301 -6.29 10.69 8.16
N VAL A 302 -7.00 10.92 7.05
CA VAL A 302 -8.12 10.09 6.60
C VAL A 302 -7.66 9.18 5.47
N TYR A 303 -7.73 7.87 5.71
CA TYR A 303 -7.50 6.81 4.75
C TYR A 303 -8.86 6.31 4.27
N SER A 304 -9.39 6.93 3.21
CA SER A 304 -10.66 6.50 2.61
C SER A 304 -10.47 5.23 1.78
N GLY A 305 -11.56 4.51 1.52
CA GLY A 305 -11.56 3.36 0.63
C GLY A 305 -10.75 2.16 1.11
N VAL A 306 -10.38 2.12 2.39
CA VAL A 306 -9.66 0.97 2.98
C VAL A 306 -10.55 -0.27 3.02
N GLY A 307 -9.93 -1.43 2.91
CA GLY A 307 -10.62 -2.71 3.12
C GLY A 307 -10.64 -3.06 4.60
N ILE A 308 -11.82 -3.31 5.16
CA ILE A 308 -12.00 -3.69 6.57
C ILE A 308 -12.72 -5.03 6.66
N ARG A 309 -12.27 -5.90 7.56
CA ARG A 309 -12.94 -7.18 7.87
C ARG A 309 -12.69 -7.64 9.29
N TYR A 310 -13.47 -8.60 9.76
CA TYR A 310 -13.10 -9.39 10.93
C TYR A 310 -11.91 -10.30 10.65
N ARG A 311 -11.15 -10.64 11.70
CA ARG A 311 -9.99 -11.54 11.61
C ARG A 311 -9.97 -12.59 12.71
N GLY A 312 -9.10 -13.58 12.49
CA GLY A 312 -8.90 -14.75 13.34
C GLY A 312 -9.84 -15.90 12.97
N GLN A 313 -9.88 -16.94 13.80
CA GLN A 313 -10.76 -18.09 13.60
C GLN A 313 -11.93 -17.99 14.59
N THR A 314 -11.70 -18.43 15.83
CA THR A 314 -12.70 -18.39 16.92
C THR A 314 -13.00 -16.97 17.39
N SER A 315 -12.01 -16.08 17.34
CA SER A 315 -12.11 -14.66 17.70
C SER A 315 -13.05 -13.82 16.81
N ARG A 316 -13.69 -14.42 15.81
CA ARG A 316 -14.74 -13.75 15.03
C ARG A 316 -16.09 -13.72 15.75
N PHE A 317 -16.27 -14.60 16.74
CA PHE A 317 -17.52 -14.73 17.50
C PHE A 317 -17.51 -14.02 18.85
N ILE A 318 -16.37 -13.52 19.29
CA ILE A 318 -16.30 -12.75 20.54
C ILE A 318 -17.08 -11.42 20.38
N PRO A 319 -17.71 -10.92 21.45
CA PRO A 319 -18.42 -9.64 21.41
C PRO A 319 -17.54 -8.48 20.93
N LYS A 320 -16.31 -8.39 21.47
CA LYS A 320 -15.33 -7.38 21.08
C LYS A 320 -14.45 -7.90 19.94
N LYS A 321 -14.84 -7.62 18.70
CA LYS A 321 -14.27 -8.22 17.48
C LYS A 321 -12.81 -7.87 17.26
N HIS A 322 -12.04 -8.78 16.66
CA HIS A 322 -10.75 -8.45 16.05
C HIS A 322 -10.96 -7.95 14.62
N TRP A 323 -10.14 -6.98 14.19
CA TRP A 323 -10.26 -6.37 12.87
C TRP A 323 -8.96 -6.52 12.06
N LYS A 324 -9.08 -6.52 10.73
CA LYS A 324 -7.97 -6.32 9.81
C LYS A 324 -8.31 -5.17 8.88
N VAL A 325 -7.37 -4.24 8.73
CA VAL A 325 -7.48 -3.09 7.82
C VAL A 325 -6.44 -3.24 6.74
N LYS A 326 -6.84 -3.11 5.47
CA LYS A 326 -5.99 -3.15 4.28
C LYS A 326 -6.04 -1.77 3.61
N PHE A 327 -4.88 -1.16 3.48
CA PHE A 327 -4.74 0.19 2.94
C PHE A 327 -4.53 0.18 1.42
N GLY A 328 -4.86 1.29 0.78
CA GLY A 328 -4.57 1.54 -0.63
C GLY A 328 -3.06 1.45 -0.91
N LYS A 329 -2.70 1.10 -2.15
CA LYS A 329 -1.27 1.04 -2.54
C LYS A 329 -0.69 2.46 -2.65
N ASP A 330 -1.52 3.40 -3.06
CA ASP A 330 -1.26 4.84 -3.13
C ASP A 330 -1.21 5.52 -1.75
N HIS A 331 -2.00 5.04 -0.79
CA HIS A 331 -2.10 5.61 0.55
C HIS A 331 -1.91 4.55 1.65
N ARG A 332 -0.67 4.06 1.79
CA ARG A 332 -0.30 3.16 2.90
C ARG A 332 -0.34 3.90 4.24
N PHE A 333 -0.74 3.21 5.28
CA PHE A 333 -0.76 3.73 6.64
C PHE A 333 0.64 3.97 7.16
N THR A 334 0.88 5.13 7.78
CA THR A 334 2.10 5.37 8.57
C THR A 334 1.75 5.11 10.03
N THR A 335 2.30 4.04 10.60
CA THR A 335 2.08 3.73 12.01
C THR A 335 2.70 4.81 12.89
N PRO A 336 2.30 4.93 14.16
CA PRO A 336 2.93 5.82 15.13
C PRO A 336 4.45 5.63 15.24
N GLY A 337 4.95 4.41 15.01
CA GLY A 337 6.37 4.08 14.95
C GLY A 337 7.07 4.44 13.63
N GLY A 338 6.36 5.03 12.67
CA GLY A 338 6.90 5.44 11.36
C GLY A 338 6.91 4.36 10.28
N ARG A 339 6.42 3.15 10.56
CA ARG A 339 6.35 2.05 9.59
C ARG A 339 5.25 2.31 8.56
N ARG A 340 5.54 2.07 7.28
CA ARG A 340 4.56 2.18 6.18
C ARG A 340 3.85 0.84 5.96
N ALA A 341 2.68 0.67 6.55
CA ALA A 341 1.93 -0.58 6.54
C ALA A 341 0.93 -0.66 5.38
N ARG A 342 0.98 -1.75 4.60
CA ARG A 342 -0.07 -2.12 3.63
C ARG A 342 -1.34 -2.65 4.31
N SER A 343 -1.20 -3.15 5.53
CA SER A 343 -2.30 -3.64 6.35
C SER A 343 -1.88 -3.71 7.81
N ILE A 344 -2.85 -3.64 8.71
CA ILE A 344 -2.67 -3.85 10.15
C ILE A 344 -3.71 -4.83 10.67
N ASN A 345 -3.37 -5.54 11.73
CA ASN A 345 -4.33 -6.30 12.52
C ASN A 345 -4.65 -5.54 13.81
N LEU A 346 -5.89 -5.59 14.26
CA LEU A 346 -6.35 -4.97 15.50
C LEU A 346 -6.98 -6.04 16.39
N ASN A 347 -6.22 -6.51 17.38
CA ASN A 347 -6.65 -7.52 18.36
C ASN A 347 -7.31 -6.87 19.57
N SER A 348 -8.41 -7.44 20.02
CA SER A 348 -9.26 -6.82 21.05
C SER A 348 -8.87 -7.15 22.49
N PHE A 349 -7.89 -8.04 22.69
CA PHE A 349 -7.53 -8.60 24.00
C PHE A 349 -8.66 -9.33 24.72
N TYR A 350 -9.70 -9.78 24.03
CA TYR A 350 -10.87 -10.32 24.71
C TYR A 350 -10.55 -11.56 25.58
N GLY A 351 -9.63 -12.41 25.12
CA GLY A 351 -9.10 -13.54 25.90
C GLY A 351 -7.99 -13.14 26.89
N ASP A 352 -7.13 -12.20 26.50
CA ASP A 352 -6.02 -11.73 27.32
C ASP A 352 -6.43 -10.57 28.25
N ARG A 353 -6.76 -10.91 29.50
CA ARG A 353 -7.10 -9.93 30.55
C ARG A 353 -5.96 -9.02 30.97
N SER A 354 -4.71 -9.36 30.65
CA SER A 354 -3.56 -8.52 30.98
C SER A 354 -3.36 -7.38 29.99
N TYR A 355 -3.88 -7.53 28.77
CA TYR A 355 -3.60 -6.67 27.61
C TYR A 355 -2.12 -6.63 27.20
N LEU A 356 -1.27 -7.52 27.70
CA LEU A 356 0.19 -7.40 27.58
C LEU A 356 0.87 -8.64 26.99
N ARG A 357 0.23 -9.81 27.02
CA ARG A 357 0.90 -11.09 26.72
C ARG A 357 1.56 -11.10 25.35
N GLU A 358 0.82 -10.67 24.34
CA GLU A 358 1.30 -10.65 22.95
C GLU A 358 2.45 -9.63 22.77
N THR A 359 2.36 -8.45 23.39
CA THR A 359 3.43 -7.45 23.38
C THR A 359 4.70 -7.92 24.08
N LEU A 360 4.57 -8.55 25.26
CA LEU A 360 5.70 -9.10 26.01
C LEU A 360 6.35 -10.26 25.26
N SER A 361 5.54 -11.13 24.65
CA SER A 361 6.00 -12.25 23.86
C SER A 361 6.85 -11.78 22.68
N TYR A 362 6.34 -10.89 21.82
CA TYR A 362 7.17 -10.40 20.71
C TYR A 362 8.35 -9.53 21.17
N GLY A 363 8.25 -8.89 22.34
CA GLY A 363 9.38 -8.24 23.00
C GLY A 363 10.53 -9.20 23.29
N LEU A 364 10.23 -10.43 23.74
CA LEU A 364 11.25 -11.45 23.96
C LEU A 364 11.98 -11.83 22.66
N TRP A 365 11.27 -12.00 21.54
CA TRP A 365 11.92 -12.31 20.25
C TRP A 365 12.83 -11.17 19.78
N ARG A 366 12.39 -9.92 19.94
CA ARG A 366 13.24 -8.76 19.69
C ARG A 366 14.51 -8.80 20.55
N ASP A 367 14.37 -9.09 21.84
CA ASP A 367 15.49 -9.10 22.79
C ASP A 367 16.45 -10.28 22.54
N LEU A 368 15.97 -11.37 21.93
CA LEU A 368 16.79 -12.49 21.42
C LEU A 368 17.52 -12.16 20.11
N GLY A 369 17.21 -11.03 19.47
CA GLY A 369 17.77 -10.66 18.16
C GLY A 369 17.16 -11.44 16.99
N GLU A 370 16.01 -12.09 17.20
CA GLU A 370 15.29 -12.85 16.18
C GLU A 370 14.25 -11.98 15.46
N PRO A 371 13.80 -12.35 14.24
CA PRO A 371 12.67 -11.68 13.59
C PRO A 371 11.43 -11.73 14.49
N TYR A 372 10.81 -10.56 14.68
CA TYR A 372 9.68 -10.37 15.60
C TYR A 372 8.61 -9.50 14.98
N LEU A 373 7.36 -9.61 15.43
CA LEU A 373 6.27 -8.77 14.94
C LEU A 373 6.12 -7.53 15.83
N GLU A 374 5.93 -6.37 15.21
CA GLU A 374 5.69 -5.14 15.97
C GLU A 374 4.28 -5.09 16.55
N THR A 375 4.16 -4.54 17.76
CA THR A 375 2.88 -4.30 18.40
C THR A 375 2.78 -2.89 18.99
N SER A 376 1.58 -2.32 19.00
CA SER A 376 1.29 -1.05 19.67
C SER A 376 -0.12 -1.08 20.25
N HIS A 377 -0.29 -0.62 21.50
CA HIS A 377 -1.61 -0.40 22.07
C HIS A 377 -2.28 0.80 21.43
N VAL A 378 -3.56 0.69 21.12
CA VAL A 378 -4.35 1.74 20.46
C VAL A 378 -5.74 1.84 21.08
N ARG A 379 -6.26 3.06 21.14
CA ARG A 379 -7.64 3.35 21.54
C ARG A 379 -8.52 3.32 20.30
N MET A 380 -9.58 2.51 20.32
CA MET A 380 -10.34 2.20 19.12
C MET A 380 -11.78 2.72 19.18
N TYR A 381 -12.25 3.23 18.04
CA TYR A 381 -13.63 3.67 17.82
C TYR A 381 -14.15 3.06 16.51
N VAL A 382 -15.42 2.63 16.49
CA VAL A 382 -16.10 2.17 15.28
C VAL A 382 -17.38 3.00 15.12
N ASN A 383 -17.52 3.71 14.01
CA ASN A 383 -18.64 4.65 13.75
C ASN A 383 -18.89 5.62 14.93
N GLY A 384 -17.80 6.14 15.52
CA GLY A 384 -17.85 7.05 16.68
C GLY A 384 -18.12 6.37 18.03
N ALA A 385 -18.48 5.09 18.06
CA ALA A 385 -18.67 4.35 19.32
C ALA A 385 -17.33 3.82 19.85
N TYR A 386 -17.05 4.10 21.12
CA TYR A 386 -15.84 3.64 21.81
C TYR A 386 -15.82 2.10 21.94
N GLN A 387 -14.74 1.47 21.48
CA GLN A 387 -14.58 0.01 21.51
C GLN A 387 -13.58 -0.48 22.56
N GLY A 388 -12.85 0.42 23.22
CA GLY A 388 -11.82 0.04 24.20
C GLY A 388 -10.39 0.06 23.65
N LEU A 389 -9.49 -0.55 24.43
CA LEU A 389 -8.08 -0.75 24.07
C LEU A 389 -7.93 -1.94 23.11
N TYR A 390 -7.08 -1.79 22.11
CA TYR A 390 -6.76 -2.80 21.11
C TYR A 390 -5.23 -2.90 20.94
N LEU A 391 -4.75 -4.03 20.42
CA LEU A 391 -3.38 -4.18 19.95
C LEU A 391 -3.37 -4.01 18.44
N GLU A 392 -2.71 -2.97 17.95
CA GLU A 392 -2.21 -2.99 16.59
C GLU A 392 -1.07 -4.02 16.53
N LEU A 393 -1.28 -5.07 15.75
CA LEU A 393 -0.30 -6.12 15.49
C LEU A 393 0.08 -6.06 14.01
N GLU A 394 1.37 -6.02 13.74
CA GLU A 394 1.90 -6.16 12.39
C GLU A 394 1.49 -7.50 11.78
N PRO A 395 0.98 -7.55 10.54
CA PRO A 395 0.72 -8.81 9.86
C PRO A 395 2.01 -9.43 9.31
N PRO A 396 2.15 -10.77 9.28
CA PRO A 396 3.33 -11.47 8.79
C PRO A 396 3.32 -11.51 7.25
N ASN A 397 3.59 -10.37 6.63
CA ASN A 397 3.57 -10.18 5.18
C ASN A 397 4.91 -9.62 4.68
N GLU A 398 4.95 -9.16 3.44
CA GLU A 398 6.15 -8.60 2.79
C GLU A 398 6.69 -7.35 3.49
N ASP A 399 5.86 -6.56 4.18
CA ASP A 399 6.32 -5.41 4.97
C ASP A 399 7.06 -5.88 6.22
N PHE A 400 6.56 -6.94 6.88
CA PHE A 400 7.26 -7.62 7.98
C PHE A 400 8.58 -8.22 7.50
N MET A 401 8.58 -8.90 6.34
CA MET A 401 9.80 -9.49 5.78
C MET A 401 10.85 -8.41 5.49
N ALA A 402 10.45 -7.29 4.87
CA ALA A 402 11.36 -6.19 4.59
C ALA A 402 11.97 -5.57 5.86
N ARG A 403 11.14 -5.38 6.90
CA ARG A 403 11.62 -4.83 8.18
C ARG A 403 12.62 -5.74 8.88
N ASN A 404 12.49 -7.05 8.73
CA ASN A 404 13.36 -8.05 9.36
C ASN A 404 14.46 -8.57 8.41
N HIS A 405 14.69 -7.93 7.27
CA HIS A 405 15.73 -8.32 6.29
C HIS A 405 15.56 -9.73 5.71
N LEU A 406 14.31 -10.13 5.48
CA LEU A 406 13.93 -11.47 4.98
C LEU A 406 13.52 -11.45 3.50
N GLU A 407 13.83 -10.39 2.74
CA GLU A 407 13.31 -10.20 1.39
C GLU A 407 13.75 -11.28 0.39
N GLY A 408 12.81 -11.68 -0.48
CA GLY A 408 13.05 -12.65 -1.54
C GLY A 408 13.05 -14.11 -1.09
N GLY A 409 12.75 -14.38 0.20
CA GLY A 409 12.38 -15.70 0.67
C GLY A 409 10.87 -15.95 0.60
N PHE A 410 10.43 -16.98 1.31
CA PHE A 410 9.04 -17.41 1.42
C PHE A 410 8.62 -17.43 2.89
N LEU A 411 7.40 -16.99 3.17
CA LEU A 411 6.84 -16.97 4.51
C LEU A 411 5.50 -17.68 4.52
N TRP A 412 5.38 -18.71 5.36
CA TRP A 412 4.16 -19.44 5.59
C TRP A 412 3.69 -19.26 7.01
N LYS A 413 2.37 -19.30 7.18
CA LYS A 413 1.71 -19.41 8.46
C LYS A 413 1.20 -20.83 8.67
N SER A 414 1.45 -21.40 9.84
CA SER A 414 0.98 -22.74 10.19
C SER A 414 -0.46 -22.75 10.73
N TYR A 415 -1.24 -23.74 10.27
CA TYR A 415 -2.51 -24.17 10.87
C TYR A 415 -2.51 -25.68 11.21
N SER A 416 -1.35 -26.34 11.16
CA SER A 416 -1.20 -27.79 11.42
C SER A 416 0.22 -28.17 11.85
N ASP A 417 0.38 -29.39 12.36
CA ASP A 417 1.66 -29.95 12.81
C ASP A 417 2.57 -30.42 11.66
N GLY A 418 2.16 -30.19 10.40
CA GLY A 418 2.89 -30.61 9.21
C GLY A 418 2.94 -32.12 8.95
N ARG A 419 2.24 -32.94 9.74
CA ARG A 419 2.20 -34.40 9.58
C ARG A 419 1.09 -34.81 8.61
N GLY A 420 1.36 -34.76 7.31
CA GLY A 420 0.37 -35.15 6.29
C GLY A 420 0.84 -35.09 4.84
N GLY A 421 2.15 -35.26 4.60
CA GLY A 421 2.77 -35.15 3.28
C GLY A 421 1.96 -35.84 2.18
N GLY A 422 1.40 -35.05 1.26
CA GLY A 422 0.61 -35.58 0.15
C GLY A 422 -0.36 -34.61 -0.51
N GLN A 423 -0.82 -33.55 0.18
CA GLN A 423 -1.61 -32.48 -0.45
C GLN A 423 -1.04 -31.11 -0.10
N ARG A 424 -0.94 -30.25 -1.12
CA ARG A 424 -0.39 -28.87 -1.12
C ARG A 424 -0.29 -28.25 0.28
N SER A 425 0.94 -27.97 0.69
CA SER A 425 1.35 -27.28 1.92
C SER A 425 0.81 -27.80 3.26
N GLY A 426 0.10 -28.93 3.34
CA GLY A 426 -0.12 -29.67 4.59
C GLY A 426 -0.79 -28.91 5.74
N GLY A 427 -1.52 -27.83 5.48
CA GLY A 427 -2.09 -26.95 6.52
C GLY A 427 -1.31 -25.64 6.76
N PHE A 428 -0.41 -25.29 5.84
CA PHE A 428 0.30 -24.01 5.84
C PHE A 428 -0.23 -23.08 4.74
N GLU A 429 -0.40 -21.81 5.08
CA GLU A 429 -0.80 -20.75 4.16
C GLU A 429 0.41 -19.90 3.80
N LEU A 430 0.71 -19.75 2.51
CA LEU A 430 1.76 -18.83 2.05
C LEU A 430 1.27 -17.38 2.20
N GLU A 431 1.92 -16.62 3.07
CA GLU A 431 1.62 -15.22 3.34
C GLU A 431 2.46 -14.28 2.46
N ALA A 432 3.67 -14.70 2.07
CA ALA A 432 4.55 -13.93 1.20
C ALA A 432 5.54 -14.83 0.43
N GLY A 433 5.87 -14.43 -0.80
CA GLY A 433 6.72 -15.18 -1.74
C GLY A 433 5.94 -15.74 -2.92
N GLU A 434 6.65 -16.24 -3.93
CA GLU A 434 6.06 -16.80 -5.15
C GLU A 434 5.52 -18.20 -4.88
N ARG A 435 4.22 -18.41 -5.12
CA ARG A 435 3.51 -19.63 -4.72
C ARG A 435 4.04 -20.88 -5.41
N GLU A 436 4.32 -20.76 -6.70
CA GLU A 436 4.76 -21.85 -7.57
C GLU A 436 6.13 -22.41 -7.17
N ALA A 437 6.97 -21.57 -6.54
CA ALA A 437 8.27 -21.99 -6.01
C ALA A 437 8.19 -22.38 -4.53
N GLY A 438 7.40 -21.65 -3.73
CA GLY A 438 7.30 -21.86 -2.30
C GLY A 438 6.58 -23.15 -1.92
N GLU A 439 5.41 -23.43 -2.49
CA GLU A 439 4.63 -24.60 -2.09
C GLU A 439 5.37 -25.94 -2.25
N PRO A 440 6.08 -26.21 -3.37
CA PRO A 440 6.89 -27.41 -3.50
C PRO A 440 8.07 -27.46 -2.52
N ALA A 441 8.74 -26.32 -2.28
CA ALA A 441 9.88 -26.26 -1.38
C ALA A 441 9.50 -26.62 0.07
N LEU A 442 8.38 -26.08 0.56
CA LEU A 442 7.89 -26.44 1.89
C LEU A 442 7.44 -27.90 1.95
N ALA A 443 6.77 -28.40 0.90
CA ALA A 443 6.32 -29.79 0.85
C ALA A 443 7.50 -30.78 0.93
N GLU A 444 8.57 -30.53 0.17
CA GLU A 444 9.79 -31.34 0.23
C GLU A 444 10.44 -31.29 1.62
N PHE A 445 10.57 -30.09 2.21
CA PHE A 445 11.12 -29.94 3.56
C PHE A 445 10.35 -30.79 4.59
N LEU A 446 9.02 -30.70 4.59
CA LEU A 446 8.17 -31.46 5.51
C LEU A 446 8.26 -32.97 5.25
N GLU A 447 8.30 -33.40 3.98
CA GLU A 447 8.46 -34.81 3.62
C GLU A 447 9.80 -35.37 4.12
N LYS A 448 10.91 -34.65 3.92
CA LYS A 448 12.24 -35.07 4.39
C LYS A 448 12.32 -35.11 5.91
N MET A 449 11.73 -34.13 6.60
CA MET A 449 11.64 -34.12 8.07
C MET A 449 10.83 -35.30 8.62
N GLY A 450 9.80 -35.76 7.91
CA GLY A 450 8.96 -36.90 8.32
C GLY A 450 9.50 -38.27 7.92
N SER A 451 10.34 -38.36 6.88
CA SER A 451 10.81 -39.64 6.31
C SER A 451 12.25 -40.02 6.68
N LEU A 452 13.12 -39.05 6.94
CA LEU A 452 14.50 -39.31 7.35
C LEU A 452 14.60 -39.70 8.82
N SER A 453 15.66 -40.41 9.20
CA SER A 453 15.93 -40.77 10.60
C SER A 453 17.43 -40.92 10.88
N GLY A 454 17.83 -40.88 12.15
CA GLY A 454 19.22 -41.02 12.57
C GLY A 454 20.14 -39.97 11.94
N LYS A 455 21.31 -40.38 11.45
CA LYS A 455 22.33 -39.48 10.90
C LYS A 455 21.88 -38.73 9.64
N SER A 456 21.02 -39.31 8.81
CA SER A 456 20.55 -38.63 7.59
C SER A 456 19.61 -37.48 7.93
N LEU A 457 18.73 -37.66 8.92
CA LEU A 457 17.89 -36.58 9.43
C LEU A 457 18.74 -35.48 10.08
N GLU A 458 19.74 -35.86 10.89
CA GLU A 458 20.63 -34.87 11.52
C GLU A 458 21.36 -34.02 10.47
N SER A 459 21.94 -34.64 9.45
CA SER A 459 22.60 -33.90 8.36
C SER A 459 21.63 -32.98 7.62
N TYR A 460 20.42 -33.47 7.31
CA TYR A 460 19.39 -32.68 6.63
C TYR A 460 18.97 -31.46 7.45
N ILE A 461 18.76 -31.63 8.76
CA ILE A 461 18.44 -30.52 9.67
C ILE A 461 19.58 -29.48 9.67
N ARG A 462 20.84 -29.92 9.78
CA ARG A 462 22.00 -29.01 9.79
C ARG A 462 22.16 -28.25 8.47
N GLU A 463 21.81 -28.87 7.36
CA GLU A 463 21.90 -28.27 6.02
C GLU A 463 20.73 -27.32 5.75
N HIS A 464 19.49 -27.72 6.04
CA HIS A 464 18.28 -27.03 5.60
C HIS A 464 17.56 -26.23 6.68
N MET A 465 17.94 -26.30 7.96
CA MET A 465 17.30 -25.53 9.03
C MET A 465 18.29 -24.57 9.71
N ASN A 466 17.81 -23.38 10.09
CA ASN A 466 18.49 -22.51 11.04
C ASN A 466 18.35 -23.12 12.45
N VAL A 467 19.32 -23.96 12.83
CA VAL A 467 19.28 -24.71 14.09
C VAL A 467 19.33 -23.78 15.30
N ASP A 468 20.16 -22.74 15.26
CA ASP A 468 20.30 -21.79 16.38
C ASP A 468 18.99 -21.04 16.61
N GLY A 469 18.38 -20.53 15.53
CA GLY A 469 17.06 -19.88 15.60
C GLY A 469 15.95 -20.82 16.09
N PHE A 470 16.00 -22.10 15.73
CA PHE A 470 15.05 -23.08 16.23
C PHE A 470 15.23 -23.39 17.73
N VAL A 471 16.47 -23.47 18.22
CA VAL A 471 16.75 -23.60 19.66
C VAL A 471 16.23 -22.38 20.42
N ASN A 472 16.47 -21.17 19.89
CA ASN A 472 15.93 -19.93 20.45
C ASN A 472 14.39 -19.94 20.48
N PHE A 473 13.76 -20.37 19.38
CA PHE A 473 12.31 -20.51 19.29
C PHE A 473 11.74 -21.46 20.35
N LEU A 474 12.35 -22.64 20.54
CA LEU A 474 11.94 -23.60 21.56
C LEU A 474 12.14 -23.05 22.98
N ALA A 475 13.31 -22.49 23.27
CA ALA A 475 13.61 -21.91 24.58
C ALA A 475 12.65 -20.76 24.93
N ALA A 476 12.41 -19.84 24.00
CA ALA A 476 11.48 -18.74 24.17
C ALA A 476 10.04 -19.22 24.37
N SER A 477 9.59 -20.20 23.57
CA SER A 477 8.26 -20.79 23.69
C SER A 477 8.04 -21.44 25.06
N GLN A 478 9.07 -22.08 25.62
CA GLN A 478 9.02 -22.61 26.98
C GLN A 478 8.98 -21.49 28.04
N LEU A 479 9.80 -20.45 27.92
CA LEU A 479 9.85 -19.36 28.90
C LEU A 479 8.51 -18.63 29.07
N ILE A 480 7.74 -18.52 27.99
CA ILE A 480 6.44 -17.85 27.99
C ILE A 480 5.27 -18.83 28.03
N HIS A 481 5.51 -20.14 28.20
CA HIS A 481 4.49 -21.17 28.17
C HIS A 481 3.56 -21.11 26.93
N SER A 482 4.11 -20.87 25.75
CA SER A 482 3.34 -21.03 24.51
C SER A 482 3.11 -22.52 24.30
N ALA A 483 1.95 -23.06 24.70
CA ALA A 483 1.72 -24.52 24.69
C ALA A 483 1.35 -25.08 23.31
N ASP A 484 0.77 -24.25 22.44
CA ASP A 484 0.19 -24.68 21.16
C ASP A 484 1.22 -24.68 19.99
N HIS A 485 2.44 -24.17 20.23
CA HIS A 485 3.50 -24.00 19.22
C HIS A 485 3.91 -25.32 18.53
N VAL A 486 3.63 -26.47 19.15
CA VAL A 486 3.92 -27.80 18.60
C VAL A 486 2.98 -28.21 17.47
N GLN A 487 1.81 -27.58 17.36
CA GLN A 487 0.79 -27.90 16.37
C GLN A 487 0.44 -26.72 15.46
N LYS A 488 0.45 -25.48 15.95
CA LYS A 488 0.11 -24.27 15.16
C LYS A 488 0.71 -23.04 15.85
N ASN A 489 0.30 -21.83 15.48
CA ASN A 489 0.76 -20.59 16.13
C ASN A 489 2.27 -20.34 15.94
N TYR A 490 2.76 -20.65 14.74
CA TYR A 490 4.09 -20.28 14.29
C TYR A 490 4.07 -19.97 12.79
N LEU A 491 5.09 -19.24 12.36
CA LEU A 491 5.44 -19.01 10.97
C LEU A 491 6.64 -19.86 10.61
N VAL A 492 6.74 -20.22 9.34
CA VAL A 492 7.93 -20.82 8.76
C VAL A 492 8.43 -19.87 7.69
N PHE A 493 9.69 -19.47 7.78
CA PHE A 493 10.38 -18.70 6.76
C PHE A 493 11.42 -19.58 6.07
N ALA A 494 11.58 -19.45 4.76
CA ALA A 494 12.71 -20.01 4.03
C ALA A 494 13.39 -18.91 3.21
N ASP A 495 14.72 -18.80 3.32
CA ASP A 495 15.49 -17.90 2.47
C ASP A 495 15.62 -18.43 1.02
N LYS A 496 16.33 -17.69 0.16
CA LYS A 496 16.57 -18.09 -1.24
C LYS A 496 17.35 -19.40 -1.39
N GLY A 497 18.14 -19.77 -0.37
CA GLY A 497 18.88 -21.03 -0.30
C GLY A 497 18.06 -22.16 0.32
N LEU A 498 16.78 -21.92 0.62
CA LEU A 498 15.88 -22.86 1.31
C LEU A 498 16.40 -23.27 2.70
N LYS A 499 17.00 -22.31 3.42
CA LYS A 499 17.28 -22.44 4.86
C LYS A 499 16.03 -22.04 5.65
N PHE A 500 15.40 -23.01 6.31
CA PHE A 500 14.15 -22.86 7.03
C PHE A 500 14.35 -22.33 8.47
N THR A 501 13.53 -21.37 8.89
CA THR A 501 13.52 -20.73 10.21
C THR A 501 12.10 -20.68 10.76
N PHE A 502 11.92 -20.97 12.04
CA PHE A 502 10.62 -20.92 12.73
C PHE A 502 10.47 -19.63 13.52
N LEU A 503 9.32 -18.97 13.41
CA LEU A 503 9.04 -17.67 14.03
C LEU A 503 7.69 -17.73 14.78
N PRO A 504 7.47 -16.91 15.81
CA PRO A 504 6.25 -16.97 16.63
C PRO A 504 5.06 -16.32 15.93
N TRP A 505 3.85 -16.77 16.24
CA TRP A 505 2.61 -16.14 15.83
C TRP A 505 1.49 -16.43 16.83
N ASP A 506 0.54 -15.50 17.01
CA ASP A 506 -0.63 -15.70 17.88
C ASP A 506 -0.26 -15.98 19.34
N MET A 507 0.36 -15.00 19.98
CA MET A 507 1.02 -15.15 21.28
C MET A 507 0.20 -14.61 22.46
N ASP A 508 -1.12 -14.58 22.34
CA ASP A 508 -2.03 -14.08 23.39
C ASP A 508 -2.28 -15.10 24.51
N LEU A 509 -2.13 -16.40 24.25
CA LEU A 509 -2.24 -17.49 25.23
C LEU A 509 -0.88 -17.91 25.80
N THR A 510 -0.20 -16.97 26.45
CA THR A 510 1.16 -17.12 27.01
C THR A 510 1.25 -16.54 28.43
N HIS A 511 2.38 -16.70 29.12
CA HIS A 511 2.69 -16.14 30.44
C HIS A 511 1.76 -16.59 31.60
N GLY A 512 1.28 -17.84 31.55
CA GLY A 512 0.37 -18.43 32.55
C GLY A 512 -1.06 -17.95 32.41
#